data_AF-A0A087T253-F1
#
_entry.id   AF-A0A087T253-F1
#
_cell.length_a   1.000
_cell.length_b   1.000
_cell.length_c   1.000
_cell.angle_alpha   90.00
_cell.angle_beta   90.00
_cell.angle_gamma   90.00
#
_symmetry.space_group_name_H-M   'P 1'
#
loop_
_entity.id
_entity.type
_entity.pdbx_description
1 polymer ?
#
loop_
_entity_poly.entity_id
_entity_poly.type
_entity_poly.pdbx_seq_one_letter_code
_entity_poly.pdbx_strand_id
1 'polypeptide(L)'
;MLFLRMGWMTGQCGIILAIVIVLLSTVVTVITTLSMSAICTNGDVRGGGAYYLISRSLGSEFGGVVGILLFLANAVSGAMYIIGAGEAIRDILREFHTGIVESPSGVNDIRLTSVICLLLMMSITGIGMAFENKTQMLLLVILLVAMMDYFVGACFPSTLEQKAEGFWGWNVNVAVSNMGPDFRNENFFSVFAVFFPSVTGILAGANISG
;
A
#
# COMPACT_ATOMS: atom_id res chain seq x y z
N MET A 1 3.19 2.41 -0.98
CA MET A 1 3.36 1.10 -1.65
C MET A 1 2.93 1.13 -3.10
N LEU A 2 1.72 1.62 -3.42
CA LEU A 2 1.27 1.77 -4.81
C LEU A 2 2.32 2.47 -5.71
N PHE A 3 2.78 3.67 -5.34
CA PHE A 3 3.77 4.41 -6.12
C PHE A 3 5.16 3.75 -6.20
N LEU A 4 5.60 3.04 -5.16
CA LEU A 4 6.95 2.46 -5.09
C LEU A 4 7.07 1.08 -5.77
N ARG A 5 5.96 0.33 -5.86
CA ARG A 5 6.01 -1.09 -6.25
C ARG A 5 5.18 -1.43 -7.49
N MET A 6 4.28 -0.56 -7.95
CA MET A 6 3.46 -0.84 -9.14
C MET A 6 4.30 -0.92 -10.42
N GLY A 7 5.25 -0.02 -10.62
CA GLY A 7 6.16 -0.07 -11.78
C GLY A 7 7.09 -1.30 -11.77
N TRP A 8 7.54 -1.72 -10.58
CA TRP A 8 8.32 -2.95 -10.42
C TRP A 8 7.49 -4.20 -10.73
N MET A 9 6.25 -4.26 -10.25
CA MET A 9 5.32 -5.37 -10.50
C MET A 9 5.08 -5.56 -12.01
N THR A 10 4.76 -4.47 -12.72
CA THR A 10 4.54 -4.52 -14.17
C THR A 10 5.83 -4.84 -14.93
N GLY A 11 6.99 -4.41 -14.45
CA GLY A 11 8.28 -4.75 -15.04
C GLY A 11 8.66 -6.23 -14.92
N GLN A 12 8.29 -6.90 -13.82
CA GLN A 12 8.60 -8.33 -13.60
C GLN A 12 7.59 -9.25 -14.30
N CYS A 13 6.30 -8.99 -14.11
CA CYS A 13 5.21 -9.85 -14.59
C CYS A 13 4.77 -9.52 -16.02
N GLY A 14 5.15 -8.36 -16.55
CA GLY A 14 4.55 -7.83 -17.78
C GLY A 14 3.11 -7.36 -17.55
N ILE A 15 2.54 -6.68 -18.55
CA ILE A 15 1.22 -6.03 -18.45
C ILE A 15 0.11 -7.04 -18.21
N ILE A 16 0.10 -8.16 -18.96
CA ILE A 16 -1.00 -9.13 -18.91
C ILE A 16 -1.08 -9.80 -17.54
N LEU A 17 0.05 -10.30 -17.04
CA LEU A 17 0.09 -11.03 -15.77
C LEU A 17 -0.06 -10.08 -14.57
N ALA A 18 0.40 -8.83 -14.68
CA ALA A 18 0.08 -7.78 -13.71
C ALA A 18 -1.43 -7.55 -13.59
N ILE A 19 -2.17 -7.45 -14.71
CA ILE A 19 -3.63 -7.34 -14.69
C ILE A 19 -4.27 -8.56 -14.01
N VAL A 20 -3.78 -9.78 -14.30
CA VAL A 20 -4.25 -11.01 -13.65
C VAL A 20 -4.03 -10.95 -12.13
N ILE A 21 -2.87 -10.47 -11.66
CA ILE A 21 -2.57 -10.28 -10.24
C ILE A 21 -3.56 -9.30 -9.60
N VAL A 22 -3.83 -8.16 -10.24
CA VAL A 22 -4.80 -7.17 -9.74
C VAL A 22 -6.21 -7.76 -9.68
N LEU A 23 -6.65 -8.47 -10.72
CA LEU A 23 -7.97 -9.09 -10.76
C LEU A 23 -8.12 -10.17 -9.70
N LEU A 24 -7.16 -11.07 -9.56
CA LEU A 24 -7.19 -12.13 -8.55
C LEU A 24 -7.21 -11.53 -7.13
N SER A 25 -6.38 -10.51 -6.89
CA SER A 25 -6.38 -9.79 -5.62
C SER A 25 -7.74 -9.18 -5.33
N THR A 26 -8.35 -8.51 -6.32
CA THR A 26 -9.68 -7.88 -6.21
C THR A 26 -10.78 -8.90 -5.92
N VAL A 27 -10.76 -10.07 -6.57
CA VAL A 27 -11.73 -11.15 -6.31
C VAL A 27 -11.67 -11.58 -4.85
N VAL A 28 -10.46 -11.78 -4.30
CA VAL A 28 -10.28 -12.14 -2.88
C VAL A 28 -10.85 -11.04 -1.96
N THR A 29 -10.55 -9.77 -2.23
CA THR A 29 -11.06 -8.66 -1.41
C THR A 29 -12.57 -8.50 -1.51
N VAL A 30 -13.16 -8.68 -2.70
CA VAL A 30 -14.61 -8.58 -2.91
C VAL A 30 -15.34 -9.69 -2.17
N ILE A 31 -14.89 -10.94 -2.25
CA ILE A 31 -15.48 -12.06 -1.51
C ILE A 31 -15.43 -11.80 0.00
N THR A 32 -14.29 -11.30 0.50
CA THR A 32 -14.11 -10.96 1.91
C THR A 32 -15.03 -9.80 2.33
N THR A 33 -15.18 -8.79 1.49
CA THR A 33 -16.05 -7.63 1.74
C THR A 33 -17.52 -8.03 1.75
N LEU A 34 -17.96 -8.90 0.84
CA LEU A 34 -19.32 -9.44 0.84
C LEU A 34 -19.60 -10.25 2.11
N SER A 35 -18.63 -11.06 2.55
CA SER A 35 -18.73 -11.81 3.81
C SER A 35 -18.85 -10.87 5.02
N MET A 36 -18.04 -9.82 5.05
CA MET A 36 -18.11 -8.79 6.09
C MET A 36 -19.45 -8.03 6.05
N SER A 37 -19.96 -7.70 4.86
CA SER A 37 -21.28 -7.06 4.72
C SER A 37 -22.39 -7.93 5.30
N ALA A 38 -22.38 -9.25 5.06
CA ALA A 38 -23.35 -10.17 5.65
C ALA A 38 -23.28 -10.20 7.18
N ILE A 39 -22.07 -10.19 7.75
CA ILE A 39 -21.85 -10.10 9.21
C ILE A 39 -22.41 -8.78 9.77
N CYS A 40 -22.10 -7.65 9.13
CA CYS A 40 -22.56 -6.33 9.56
C CYS A 40 -24.09 -6.18 9.51
N THR A 41 -24.77 -6.91 8.62
CA THR A 41 -26.25 -6.90 8.53
C THR A 41 -26.93 -7.88 9.50
N ASN A 42 -26.16 -8.74 10.18
CA ASN A 42 -26.70 -9.79 11.06
C ASN A 42 -26.55 -9.39 12.54
N GLY A 43 -27.47 -8.53 13.00
CA GLY A 43 -27.63 -8.13 14.40
C GLY A 43 -27.65 -6.61 14.64
N ASP A 44 -27.92 -6.21 15.88
CA ASP A 44 -27.86 -4.80 16.28
C ASP A 44 -26.41 -4.32 16.34
N VAL A 45 -26.02 -3.53 15.34
CA VAL A 45 -24.73 -2.82 15.30
C VAL A 45 -24.71 -1.76 16.39
N ARG A 46 -24.10 -2.09 17.52
CA ARG A 46 -23.72 -1.13 18.57
C ARG A 46 -22.27 -0.70 18.33
N GLY A 47 -21.89 0.48 18.80
CA GLY A 47 -20.53 0.98 18.65
C GLY A 47 -19.48 0.00 19.20
N GLY A 48 -18.42 -0.26 18.43
CA GLY A 48 -17.38 -1.22 18.83
C GLY A 48 -16.42 -1.70 17.71
N GLY A 49 -16.61 -1.24 16.47
CA GLY A 49 -15.72 -1.57 15.35
C GLY A 49 -15.78 -3.03 14.87
N ALA A 50 -14.82 -3.43 14.02
CA ALA A 50 -14.87 -4.72 13.33
C ALA A 50 -14.75 -5.94 14.28
N TYR A 51 -13.93 -5.85 15.33
CA TYR A 51 -13.79 -6.93 16.31
C TYR A 51 -15.09 -7.21 17.07
N TYR A 52 -15.81 -6.15 17.47
CA TYR A 52 -17.09 -6.27 18.16
C TYR A 52 -18.15 -6.94 17.27
N LEU A 53 -18.23 -6.54 16.01
CA LEU A 53 -19.13 -7.13 15.03
C LEU A 53 -18.86 -8.62 14.81
N ILE A 54 -17.60 -9.00 14.61
CA ILE A 54 -17.21 -10.39 14.36
C ILE A 54 -17.46 -11.26 15.58
N SER A 55 -17.02 -10.84 16.77
CA SER A 55 -17.18 -11.62 18.00
C SER A 55 -18.64 -11.83 18.40
N ARG A 56 -19.53 -10.89 18.06
CA ARG A 56 -20.97 -11.00 18.36
C ARG A 56 -21.71 -11.90 17.38
N SER A 57 -21.41 -11.81 16.08
CA SER A 57 -22.10 -12.60 15.06
C SER A 57 -21.56 -14.02 14.91
N LEU A 58 -20.26 -14.25 15.15
CA LEU A 58 -19.60 -15.56 14.98
C LEU A 58 -19.25 -16.27 16.31
N GLY A 59 -19.44 -15.59 17.45
CA GLY A 59 -19.12 -16.13 18.78
C GLY A 59 -17.70 -15.79 19.26
N SER A 60 -17.47 -15.95 20.56
CA SER A 60 -16.23 -15.54 21.24
C SER A 60 -14.99 -16.30 20.78
N GLU A 61 -15.12 -17.58 20.41
CA GLU A 61 -14.01 -18.41 19.93
C GLU A 61 -13.47 -17.90 18.59
N PHE A 62 -14.35 -17.71 17.60
CA PHE A 62 -13.99 -17.15 16.30
C PHE A 62 -13.56 -15.69 16.42
N GLY A 63 -14.24 -14.91 17.25
CA GLY A 63 -13.89 -13.51 17.52
C GLY A 63 -12.47 -13.36 18.04
N GLY A 64 -12.07 -14.16 19.03
CA GLY A 64 -10.74 -14.09 19.64
C GLY A 64 -9.62 -14.40 18.65
N VAL A 65 -9.74 -15.49 17.88
CA VAL A 65 -8.72 -15.89 16.89
C VAL A 65 -8.59 -14.86 15.78
N VAL A 66 -9.71 -14.41 15.21
CA VAL A 66 -9.70 -13.40 14.14
C VAL A 66 -9.17 -12.06 14.66
N GLY A 67 -9.50 -11.69 15.90
CA GLY A 67 -9.00 -10.48 16.54
C GLY A 67 -7.48 -10.45 16.70
N ILE A 68 -6.87 -11.54 17.16
CA ILE A 68 -5.41 -11.66 17.30
C ILE A 68 -4.73 -11.59 15.93
N LEU A 69 -5.27 -12.28 14.93
CA LEU A 69 -4.74 -12.24 13.56
C LEU A 69 -4.82 -10.83 12.97
N LEU A 70 -5.94 -10.14 13.15
CA LEU A 70 -6.13 -8.78 12.65
C LEU A 70 -5.20 -7.79 13.36
N PHE A 71 -4.99 -7.95 14.67
CA PHE A 71 -4.05 -7.13 15.44
C PHE A 71 -2.63 -7.27 14.90
N LEU A 72 -2.15 -8.51 14.74
CA LEU A 72 -0.81 -8.78 14.20
C LEU A 72 -0.66 -8.28 12.76
N ALA A 73 -1.67 -8.50 11.92
CA ALA A 73 -1.69 -8.01 10.55
C ALA A 73 -1.56 -6.48 10.51
N ASN A 74 -2.36 -5.76 11.29
CA ASN A 74 -2.30 -4.29 11.35
C ASN A 74 -0.95 -3.79 11.88
N ALA A 75 -0.35 -4.47 12.87
CA ALA A 75 0.97 -4.12 13.39
C ALA A 75 2.07 -4.26 12.33
N VAL A 76 2.07 -5.37 11.58
CA VAL A 76 3.03 -5.61 10.49
C VAL A 76 2.79 -4.64 9.32
N SER A 77 1.53 -4.38 8.96
CA SER A 77 1.18 -3.38 7.94
C SER A 77 1.66 -1.98 8.32
N GLY A 78 1.52 -1.58 9.59
CA GLY A 78 2.06 -0.33 10.11
C GLY A 78 3.58 -0.22 9.91
N ALA A 79 4.32 -1.28 10.26
CA ALA A 79 5.76 -1.33 10.02
C ALA A 79 6.11 -1.25 8.53
N MET A 80 5.37 -1.95 7.67
CA MET A 80 5.55 -1.94 6.22
C MET A 80 5.37 -0.52 5.63
N TYR A 81 4.37 0.24 6.06
CA TYR A 81 4.17 1.62 5.59
C TYR A 81 5.29 2.56 6.05
N ILE A 82 5.80 2.41 7.27
CA ILE A 82 6.91 3.21 7.79
C ILE A 82 8.22 2.90 7.07
N ILE A 83 8.47 1.62 6.73
CA ILE A 83 9.63 1.24 5.91
C ILE A 83 9.51 1.84 4.50
N GLY A 84 8.34 1.79 3.89
CA GLY A 84 8.09 2.42 2.59
C GLY A 84 8.30 3.94 2.61
N ALA A 85 7.92 4.63 3.70
CA ALA A 85 8.21 6.05 3.87
C ALA A 85 9.72 6.31 4.02
N GLY A 86 10.43 5.46 4.76
CA GLY A 86 11.88 5.55 4.90
C GLY A 86 12.63 5.37 3.58
N GLU A 87 12.16 4.46 2.72
CA GLU A 87 12.69 4.26 1.37
C GLU A 87 12.49 5.50 0.50
N ALA A 88 11.28 6.07 0.47
CA ALA A 88 10.99 7.28 -0.29
C ALA A 88 11.82 8.49 0.17
N ILE A 89 11.97 8.70 1.49
CA ILE A 89 12.80 9.78 2.03
C ILE A 89 14.27 9.57 1.64
N ARG A 90 14.78 8.34 1.75
CA ARG A 90 16.15 8.03 1.36
C ARG A 90 16.39 8.32 -0.12
N ASP A 91 15.45 7.99 -1.01
CA ASP A 91 15.57 8.24 -2.45
C ASP A 91 15.66 9.74 -2.74
N ILE A 92 14.85 10.56 -2.06
CA ILE A 92 14.94 12.03 -2.13
C ILE A 92 16.32 12.51 -1.63
N LEU A 93 16.81 12.01 -0.49
CA LEU A 93 18.12 12.43 0.04
C LEU A 93 19.29 12.12 -0.91
N ARG A 94 19.21 11.00 -1.63
CA ARG A 94 20.22 10.64 -2.63
C ARG A 94 20.21 11.55 -3.84
N GLU A 95 19.04 12.02 -4.26
CA GLU A 95 18.89 13.01 -5.33
C GLU A 95 19.59 14.34 -4.96
N PHE A 96 19.51 14.74 -3.68
CA PHE A 96 20.22 15.91 -3.16
C PHE A 96 21.68 15.64 -2.73
N HIS A 97 22.26 14.48 -3.07
CA HIS A 97 23.63 14.07 -2.70
C HIS A 97 23.96 14.13 -1.20
N THR A 98 22.96 14.01 -0.32
CA THR A 98 23.13 14.08 1.13
C THR A 98 22.83 12.73 1.76
N GLY A 99 23.81 11.82 1.71
CA GLY A 99 23.73 10.54 2.43
C GLY A 99 23.93 10.75 3.93
N ILE A 100 23.07 10.18 4.78
CA ILE A 100 23.19 10.29 6.25
C ILE A 100 24.29 9.35 6.75
N VAL A 101 24.30 8.10 6.27
CA VAL A 101 25.34 7.12 6.56
C VAL A 101 25.96 6.67 5.24
N GLU A 102 27.27 6.87 5.07
CA GLU A 102 28.04 6.32 3.95
C GLU A 102 28.11 4.79 4.03
N SER A 103 27.01 4.13 3.70
CA SER A 103 26.90 2.67 3.61
C SER A 103 26.71 2.25 2.16
N PRO A 104 27.48 1.28 1.65
CA PRO A 104 27.40 0.83 0.25
C PRO A 104 26.00 0.39 -0.20
N SER A 105 25.20 -0.15 0.72
CA SER A 105 23.85 -0.65 0.46
C SER A 105 22.73 0.37 0.73
N GLY A 106 22.99 1.48 1.43
CA GLY A 106 21.97 2.47 1.83
C GLY A 106 20.85 1.92 2.73
N VAL A 107 20.95 0.67 3.21
CA VAL A 107 19.93 0.02 4.05
C VAL A 107 19.89 0.66 5.45
N ASN A 108 21.04 1.12 5.95
CA ASN A 108 21.11 1.74 7.26
C ASN A 108 20.39 3.11 7.29
N ASP A 109 20.41 3.84 6.18
CA ASP A 109 19.65 5.09 6.03
C ASP A 109 18.14 4.84 6.13
N ILE A 110 17.65 3.79 5.46
CA ILE A 110 16.24 3.40 5.55
C ILE A 110 15.89 3.06 7.00
N ARG A 111 16.72 2.25 7.69
CA ARG A 111 16.48 1.89 9.09
C ARG A 111 16.41 3.11 10.00
N LEU A 112 17.37 4.02 9.89
CA LEU A 112 17.44 5.22 10.71
C LEU A 112 16.23 6.14 10.47
N THR A 113 15.95 6.45 9.21
CA THR A 113 14.81 7.28 8.83
C THR A 113 13.48 6.65 9.23
N SER A 114 13.30 5.34 9.05
CA SER A 114 12.10 4.62 9.49
C SER A 114 11.91 4.65 11.00
N VAL A 115 12.98 4.53 11.80
CA VAL A 115 12.89 4.65 13.27
C VAL A 115 12.47 6.07 13.67
N ILE A 116 13.02 7.10 13.02
CA ILE A 116 12.62 8.49 13.26
C ILE A 116 11.14 8.69 12.89
N CYS A 117 10.70 8.22 11.72
CA CYS A 117 9.30 8.25 11.31
C CYS A 117 8.38 7.51 12.29
N LEU A 118 8.79 6.35 12.80
CA LEU A 118 8.03 5.60 13.80
C LEU A 118 7.83 6.41 15.09
N LEU A 119 8.90 7.01 15.62
CA LEU A 119 8.83 7.83 16.82
C LEU A 119 7.93 9.07 16.62
N LEU A 120 8.00 9.71 15.45
CA LEU A 120 7.14 10.82 15.08
C LEU A 120 5.66 10.39 14.99
N MET A 121 5.37 9.28 14.32
CA MET A 121 3.99 8.78 14.22
C MET A 121 3.44 8.38 15.59
N MET A 122 4.25 7.72 16.43
CA MET A 122 3.87 7.36 17.79
C MET A 122 3.55 8.60 18.63
N SER A 123 4.35 9.65 18.52
CA SER A 123 4.08 10.91 19.24
C SER A 123 2.84 11.63 18.71
N ILE A 124 2.57 11.64 17.41
CA ILE A 124 1.34 12.20 16.84
C ILE A 124 0.11 11.45 17.36
N THR A 125 0.13 10.10 17.33
CA THR A 125 -0.98 9.28 17.83
C THR A 125 -1.20 9.46 19.34
N GLY A 126 -0.15 9.74 20.11
CA GLY A 126 -0.24 9.99 21.55
C GLY A 126 -0.82 11.38 21.91
N ILE A 127 -0.69 12.38 21.04
CA ILE A 127 -1.14 13.76 21.32
C ILE A 127 -2.65 13.93 21.06
N GLY A 128 -3.23 13.27 20.05
CA GLY A 128 -4.69 13.26 19.90
C GLY A 128 -5.24 12.79 18.56
N MET A 129 -6.17 11.84 18.62
CA MET A 129 -6.89 11.25 17.48
C MET A 129 -7.75 12.26 16.68
N ALA A 130 -8.13 13.38 17.29
CA ALA A 130 -8.91 14.42 16.61
C ALA A 130 -8.12 15.13 15.50
N PHE A 131 -6.80 15.25 15.66
CA PHE A 131 -5.92 15.81 14.63
C PHE A 131 -5.75 14.84 13.47
N GLU A 132 -5.64 13.54 13.77
CA GLU A 132 -5.53 12.48 12.77
C GLU A 132 -6.74 12.46 11.83
N ASN A 133 -7.95 12.46 12.38
CA ASN A 133 -9.17 12.41 11.56
C ASN A 133 -9.31 13.62 10.61
N LYS A 134 -8.91 14.82 11.06
CA LYS A 134 -8.87 16.02 10.20
C LYS A 134 -7.79 15.91 9.12
N THR A 135 -6.62 15.41 9.49
CA THR A 135 -5.48 15.25 8.59
C THR A 135 -5.74 14.20 7.52
N GLN A 136 -6.49 13.13 7.83
CA GLN A 136 -6.86 12.08 6.87
C GLN A 136 -7.56 12.65 5.63
N MET A 137 -8.50 13.59 5.81
CA MET A 137 -9.19 14.21 4.68
C MET A 137 -8.24 15.04 3.80
N LEU A 138 -7.29 15.75 4.41
CA LEU A 138 -6.25 16.49 3.68
C LEU A 138 -5.34 15.54 2.89
N LEU A 139 -4.88 14.46 3.54
CA LEU A 139 -4.02 13.45 2.92
C LEU A 139 -4.72 12.75 1.74
N LEU A 140 -6.03 12.51 1.85
CA LEU A 140 -6.82 11.97 0.74
C LEU A 140 -6.82 12.90 -0.48
N VAL A 141 -7.01 14.21 -0.27
CA VAL A 141 -6.96 15.19 -1.37
C VAL A 141 -5.58 15.21 -2.02
N ILE A 142 -4.50 15.21 -1.23
CA ILE A 142 -3.13 15.17 -1.75
C ILE A 142 -2.89 13.88 -2.56
N LEU A 143 -3.36 12.73 -2.06
CA LEU A 143 -3.24 11.46 -2.78
C LEU A 143 -3.98 11.49 -4.12
N LEU A 144 -5.21 12.01 -4.15
CA LEU A 144 -5.98 12.14 -5.39
C LEU A 144 -5.31 13.08 -6.39
N VAL A 145 -4.77 14.22 -5.92
CA VAL A 145 -4.00 15.14 -6.77
C VAL A 145 -2.76 14.44 -7.33
N ALA A 146 -2.00 13.69 -6.52
CA ALA A 146 -0.84 12.94 -6.99
C ALA A 146 -1.21 11.85 -8.03
N MET A 147 -2.35 11.17 -7.84
CA MET A 147 -2.85 10.22 -8.84
C MET A 147 -3.24 10.91 -10.15
N MET A 148 -3.91 12.06 -10.08
CA MET A 148 -4.27 12.84 -11.26
C MET A 148 -3.03 13.38 -11.98
N ASP A 149 -2.05 13.88 -11.23
CA ASP A 149 -0.78 14.35 -11.76
C ASP A 149 -0.04 13.23 -12.53
N TYR A 150 0.00 12.02 -11.98
CA TYR A 150 0.55 10.85 -12.68
C TYR A 150 -0.13 10.59 -14.03
N PHE A 151 -1.48 10.61 -14.09
CA PHE A 151 -2.21 10.40 -15.34
C PHE A 151 -2.00 11.55 -16.33
N VAL A 152 -1.98 12.78 -15.85
CA VAL A 152 -1.73 13.98 -16.67
C VAL A 152 -0.30 13.94 -17.22
N GLY A 153 0.69 13.61 -16.40
CA GLY A 153 2.08 13.42 -16.79
C GLY A 153 2.26 12.33 -17.85
N ALA A 154 1.49 11.24 -17.76
CA ALA A 154 1.50 10.19 -18.79
C ALA A 154 1.00 10.67 -20.16
N CYS A 155 0.16 11.71 -20.21
CA CYS A 155 -0.36 12.28 -21.46
C CYS A 155 0.58 13.30 -22.11
N PHE A 156 1.55 13.85 -21.38
CA PHE A 156 2.51 14.80 -21.92
C PHE A 156 3.64 14.12 -22.71
N PRO A 157 4.18 14.76 -23.76
CA PRO A 157 5.27 14.19 -24.54
C PRO A 157 6.54 14.11 -23.68
N SER A 158 7.16 12.93 -23.67
CA SER A 158 8.40 12.64 -22.93
C SER A 158 9.56 13.55 -23.36
N THR A 159 10.23 14.19 -22.39
CA THR A 159 11.47 14.96 -22.61
C THR A 159 12.67 14.04 -22.88
N LEU A 160 13.80 14.61 -23.30
CA LEU A 160 15.02 13.84 -23.61
C LEU A 160 15.59 13.10 -22.38
N GLU A 161 15.51 13.74 -21.21
CA GLU A 161 15.92 13.14 -19.93
C GLU A 161 15.01 11.99 -19.54
N GLN A 162 13.69 12.17 -19.64
CA GLN A 162 12.71 11.12 -19.35
C GLN A 162 12.87 9.90 -20.27
N LYS A 163 13.22 10.11 -21.54
CA LYS A 163 13.53 9.01 -22.47
C LYS A 163 14.80 8.24 -22.04
N ALA A 164 15.80 8.93 -21.52
CA ALA A 164 17.02 8.30 -21.00
C ALA A 164 16.72 7.45 -19.76
N GLU A 165 15.76 7.86 -18.94
CA GLU A 165 15.25 7.10 -17.78
C GLU A 165 14.28 5.97 -18.16
N GLY A 166 13.91 5.85 -19.44
CA GLY A 166 13.08 4.77 -19.95
C GLY A 166 11.59 5.11 -20.11
N PHE A 167 11.19 6.37 -19.94
CA PHE A 167 9.83 6.83 -20.23
C PHE A 167 9.69 7.29 -21.69
N TRP A 168 9.09 6.44 -22.52
CA TRP A 168 8.87 6.68 -23.95
C TRP A 168 7.47 7.21 -24.30
N GLY A 169 6.64 7.51 -23.28
CA GLY A 169 5.23 7.84 -23.44
C GLY A 169 4.39 6.67 -23.98
N TRP A 170 3.24 7.00 -24.59
CA TRP A 170 2.34 6.01 -25.20
C TRP A 170 2.92 5.45 -26.51
N ASN A 171 3.77 4.44 -26.41
CA ASN A 171 4.37 3.75 -27.55
C ASN A 171 3.92 2.29 -27.63
N VAL A 172 3.25 1.93 -28.73
CA VAL A 172 2.72 0.58 -28.95
C VAL A 172 3.82 -0.48 -28.98
N ASN A 173 4.99 -0.17 -29.53
CA ASN A 173 6.10 -1.14 -29.59
C ASN A 173 6.62 -1.48 -28.19
N VAL A 174 6.72 -0.47 -27.32
CA VAL A 174 7.11 -0.65 -25.92
C VAL A 174 6.01 -1.41 -25.16
N ALA A 175 4.74 -1.13 -25.44
CA ALA A 175 3.64 -1.88 -24.82
C ALA A 175 3.70 -3.36 -25.20
N VAL A 176 3.89 -3.68 -26.48
CA VAL A 176 3.98 -5.06 -26.98
C VAL A 176 5.20 -5.79 -26.41
N SER A 177 6.36 -5.13 -26.33
CA SER A 177 7.55 -5.75 -25.73
C SER A 177 7.40 -6.06 -24.24
N ASN A 178 6.54 -5.33 -23.54
CA ASN A 178 6.26 -5.51 -22.10
C ASN A 178 4.98 -6.33 -21.83
N MET A 179 4.39 -6.98 -22.83
CA MET A 179 3.18 -7.78 -22.62
C MET A 179 3.44 -9.06 -21.82
N GLY A 180 4.58 -9.71 -22.07
CA GLY A 180 4.96 -10.97 -21.41
C GLY A 180 5.78 -10.76 -20.13
N PRO A 181 5.84 -11.77 -19.25
CA PRO A 181 6.66 -11.71 -18.03
C PRO A 181 8.16 -11.82 -18.32
N ASP A 182 8.97 -11.04 -17.60
CA ASP A 182 10.44 -11.12 -17.52
C ASP A 182 10.84 -11.17 -16.04
N PHE A 183 10.69 -12.35 -15.43
CA PHE A 183 10.99 -12.54 -14.01
C PHE A 183 12.51 -12.53 -13.77
N ARG A 184 12.99 -11.57 -12.97
CA ARG A 184 14.38 -11.44 -12.55
C ARG A 184 14.52 -11.80 -11.08
N ASN A 185 14.92 -13.04 -10.82
CA ASN A 185 15.05 -13.63 -9.47
C ASN A 185 13.76 -13.66 -8.64
N GLU A 186 12.61 -13.48 -9.29
CA GLU A 186 11.30 -13.48 -8.68
C GLU A 186 10.39 -14.52 -9.35
N ASN A 187 9.27 -14.84 -8.70
CA ASN A 187 8.26 -15.73 -9.27
C ASN A 187 6.89 -15.06 -9.18
N PHE A 188 5.92 -15.56 -9.95
CA PHE A 188 4.53 -15.07 -9.93
C PHE A 188 3.98 -14.89 -8.50
N PHE A 189 4.12 -15.91 -7.65
CA PHE A 189 3.62 -15.86 -6.27
C PHE A 189 4.38 -14.88 -5.38
N SER A 190 5.67 -14.65 -5.64
CA SER A 190 6.46 -13.65 -4.92
C SER A 190 5.95 -12.24 -5.23
N VAL A 191 5.79 -11.93 -6.53
CA VAL A 191 5.24 -10.64 -6.96
C VAL A 191 3.81 -10.45 -6.47
N PHE A 192 2.98 -11.50 -6.51
CA PHE A 192 1.63 -11.48 -5.93
C PHE A 192 1.67 -11.15 -4.43
N ALA A 193 2.54 -11.81 -3.66
CA ALA A 193 2.68 -11.58 -2.22
C ALA A 193 3.14 -10.15 -1.88
N VAL A 194 4.01 -9.56 -2.70
CA VAL A 194 4.44 -8.16 -2.54
C VAL A 194 3.31 -7.19 -2.88
N PHE A 195 2.48 -7.51 -3.88
CA PHE A 195 1.36 -6.67 -4.29
C PHE A 195 0.18 -6.74 -3.32
N PHE A 196 -0.16 -7.93 -2.81
CA PHE A 196 -1.38 -8.21 -2.05
C PHE A 196 -1.66 -7.25 -0.88
N PRO A 197 -0.66 -6.83 -0.06
CA PRO A 197 -0.89 -5.83 0.98
C PRO A 197 -1.47 -4.50 0.47
N SER A 198 -1.28 -4.17 -0.80
CA SER A 198 -1.83 -2.94 -1.41
C SER A 198 -3.35 -2.96 -1.59
N VAL A 199 -3.97 -4.15 -1.63
CA VAL A 199 -5.44 -4.29 -1.70
C VAL A 199 -6.06 -4.62 -0.34
N THR A 200 -5.25 -4.82 0.70
CA THR A 200 -5.75 -5.01 2.06
C THR A 200 -6.23 -3.69 2.67
N GLY A 201 -6.91 -3.75 3.82
CA GLY A 201 -7.42 -2.55 4.52
C GLY A 201 -8.92 -2.32 4.40
N ILE A 202 -9.67 -3.22 3.77
CA ILE A 202 -11.15 -3.15 3.69
C ILE A 202 -11.84 -3.08 5.06
N LEU A 203 -11.20 -3.58 6.11
CA LEU A 203 -11.70 -3.55 7.49
C LEU A 203 -11.59 -2.17 8.15
N ALA A 204 -10.85 -1.22 7.55
CA ALA A 204 -10.74 0.15 8.09
C ALA A 204 -12.10 0.85 8.15
N GLY A 205 -12.97 0.64 7.15
CA GLY A 205 -14.33 1.19 7.17
C GLY A 205 -15.21 0.58 8.27
N ALA A 206 -15.08 -0.72 8.50
CA ALA A 206 -15.80 -1.41 9.58
C ALA A 206 -15.29 -1.00 10.98
N ASN A 207 -14.03 -0.58 11.11
CA ASN A 207 -13.50 -0.12 12.39
C ASN A 207 -14.06 1.24 12.85
N ILE A 208 -14.70 2.01 11.97
CA ILE A 208 -15.32 3.31 12.27
C ILE A 208 -16.82 3.15 12.59
N SER A 209 -17.33 1.91 12.74
CA SER A 209 -18.72 1.66 13.14
C SER A 209 -18.90 1.94 14.65
N GLY A 210 -19.17 3.19 15.00
CA GLY A 210 -19.46 3.63 16.37
C GLY A 210 -19.01 5.05 16.65
#